data_AF-A0A1G2P1T2-F1
#
_entry.id   AF-A0A1G2P1T2-F1
#
_cell.length_a   1.000
_cell.length_b   1.000
_cell.length_c   1.000
_cell.angle_alpha   90.00
_cell.angle_beta   90.00
_cell.angle_gamma   90.00
#
_symmetry.space_group_name_H-M   'P 1'
#
loop_
_entity.id
_entity.type
_entity.pdbx_description
1 polymer ?
#
loop_
_entity_poly.entity_id
_entity_poly.type
_entity_poly.pdbx_seq_one_letter_code
_entity_poly.pdbx_strand_id
1 'polypeptide(L)'
;MYSNNKRGFTLIELLVVIAIIGILASVVLASLNTARTKAKVAAFKAETKSLQPKYMIICETADLAAADYTAPAGVTWNTGSPISNGTDCYPNGVFGITHTASNGSGCTALVTDQKVTYTGCL
;
A
#
# COMPACT_ATOMS: atom_id res chain seq x y z
N MET A 1 -1.02 37.29 54.11
CA MET A 1 -0.46 35.96 54.39
C MET A 1 -0.87 35.01 53.27
N TYR A 2 0.05 34.60 52.40
CA TYR A 2 -0.21 33.56 51.39
C TYR A 2 0.87 32.48 51.53
N SER A 3 0.48 31.36 52.13
CA SER A 3 1.36 30.21 52.32
C SER A 3 1.46 29.46 51.01
N ASN A 4 2.62 29.57 50.35
CA ASN A 4 2.89 28.94 49.07
C ASN A 4 3.38 27.51 49.32
N ASN A 5 2.45 26.57 49.47
CA ASN A 5 2.73 25.13 49.56
C ASN A 5 3.24 24.61 48.20
N LYS A 6 4.54 24.75 47.94
CA LYS A 6 5.19 24.13 46.77
C LYS A 6 5.32 22.63 47.02
N ARG A 7 4.39 21.84 46.49
CA ARG A 7 4.48 20.37 46.46
C ARG A 7 5.51 19.99 45.41
N GLY A 8 6.63 19.40 45.83
CA GLY A 8 7.65 18.87 44.92
C GLY A 8 7.18 17.54 44.31
N PHE A 9 7.50 17.33 43.03
CA PHE A 9 7.29 16.06 42.34
C PHE A 9 8.35 15.06 42.82
N THR A 10 7.95 13.86 43.25
CA THR A 10 8.90 12.85 43.71
C THR A 10 9.57 12.15 42.51
N LEU A 11 10.83 11.75 42.67
CA LEU A 11 11.55 10.99 41.63
C LEU A 11 10.84 9.66 41.31
N ILE A 12 10.19 9.05 42.31
CA ILE A 12 9.45 7.81 42.13
C ILE A 12 8.16 8.00 41.32
N GLU A 13 7.48 9.15 41.46
CA GLU A 13 6.33 9.49 40.61
C GLU A 13 6.74 9.65 39.15
N LEU A 14 7.91 10.26 38.87
CA LEU A 14 8.41 10.34 37.49
C LEU A 14 8.83 8.96 36.95
N LEU A 15 9.44 8.13 37.80
CA LEU A 15 9.92 6.80 37.42
C LEU A 15 8.77 5.85 37.05
N VAL A 16 7.68 5.85 37.82
CA VAL A 16 6.53 4.99 37.51
C VAL A 16 5.82 5.43 36.21
N VAL A 17 5.78 6.73 35.93
CA VAL A 17 5.13 7.26 34.73
C VAL A 17 5.87 6.83 33.46
N ILE A 18 7.20 6.95 33.42
CA ILE A 18 7.97 6.50 32.25
C ILE A 18 7.88 4.99 32.06
N ALA A 19 7.77 4.22 33.16
CA ALA A 19 7.58 2.77 33.10
C ALA A 19 6.24 2.40 32.45
N ILE A 20 5.14 3.06 32.86
CA ILE A 20 3.81 2.82 32.28
C ILE A 20 3.76 3.26 30.81
N ILE A 21 4.30 4.44 30.48
CA ILE A 21 4.37 4.92 29.08
C ILE A 21 5.16 3.93 28.21
N GLY A 22 6.26 3.37 28.71
CA GLY A 22 7.05 2.36 27.99
C GLY A 22 6.25 1.10 27.66
N ILE A 23 5.46 0.59 28.61
CA ILE A 23 4.60 -0.58 28.40
C ILE A 23 3.52 -0.26 27.35
N LEU A 24 2.81 0.86 27.50
CA LEU A 24 1.76 1.27 26.56
C LEU A 24 2.31 1.51 25.14
N ALA A 25 3.48 2.14 25.03
CA ALA A 25 4.11 2.42 23.74
C ALA A 25 4.51 1.13 22.98
N SER A 26 4.93 0.08 23.70
CA SER A 26 5.32 -1.19 23.08
C SER A 26 4.16 -1.89 22.37
N VAL A 27 2.97 -1.90 22.99
CA VAL A 27 1.74 -2.50 22.44
C VAL A 27 1.27 -1.70 21.22
N VAL A 28 1.28 -0.37 21.30
CA VAL A 28 0.90 0.51 20.19
C VAL A 28 1.84 0.31 19.00
N LEU A 29 3.15 0.22 19.22
CA LEU A 29 4.12 0.07 18.13
C LEU A 29 3.94 -1.23 17.34
N ALA A 30 3.68 -2.35 18.05
CA ALA A 30 3.39 -3.63 17.41
C ALA A 30 2.15 -3.54 16.51
N SER A 31 1.08 -2.90 16.98
CA SER A 31 -0.17 -2.72 16.21
C SER A 31 -0.01 -1.79 15.01
N LEU A 32 0.82 -0.74 15.16
CA LEU A 32 1.04 0.27 14.12
C LEU A 32 1.81 -0.29 12.92
N ASN A 33 2.75 -1.20 13.14
CA ASN A 33 3.52 -1.80 12.05
C ASN A 33 2.60 -2.60 11.10
N THR A 34 1.72 -3.45 11.66
CA THR A 34 0.71 -4.18 10.89
C THR A 34 -0.28 -3.24 10.21
N ALA A 35 -0.75 -2.18 10.90
CA ALA A 35 -1.67 -1.20 10.32
C ALA A 35 -1.06 -0.47 9.10
N ARG A 36 0.22 -0.10 9.17
CA ARG A 36 0.94 0.52 8.06
C ARG A 36 1.06 -0.41 6.85
N THR A 37 1.40 -1.68 7.06
CA THR A 37 1.46 -2.68 5.97
C THR A 37 0.09 -2.87 5.32
N LYS A 38 -0.98 -3.00 6.11
CA LYS A 38 -2.35 -3.10 5.59
C LYS A 38 -2.79 -1.86 4.82
N ALA A 39 -2.44 -0.66 5.29
CA ALA A 39 -2.72 0.59 4.59
C ALA A 39 -2.02 0.65 3.23
N LYS A 40 -0.76 0.20 3.13
CA LYS A 40 -0.03 0.11 1.86
C LYS A 40 -0.67 -0.87 0.89
N VAL A 41 -1.10 -2.05 1.36
CA VAL A 41 -1.82 -3.03 0.54
C VAL A 41 -3.16 -2.48 0.07
N ALA A 42 -3.89 -1.75 0.91
CA ALA A 42 -5.15 -1.11 0.54
C ALA A 42 -4.95 -0.03 -0.54
N ALA A 43 -3.92 0.82 -0.42
CA ALA A 43 -3.56 1.81 -1.43
C ALA A 43 -3.26 1.14 -2.78
N PHE A 44 -2.44 0.08 -2.78
CA PHE A 44 -2.13 -0.70 -3.98
C PHE A 44 -3.38 -1.30 -4.66
N LYS A 45 -4.31 -1.86 -3.86
CA LYS A 45 -5.59 -2.37 -4.38
C LYS A 45 -6.46 -1.26 -4.98
N ALA A 46 -6.48 -0.08 -4.37
CA ALA A 46 -7.23 1.06 -4.91
C ALA A 46 -6.63 1.54 -6.24
N GLU A 47 -5.30 1.65 -6.32
CA GLU A 47 -4.58 2.09 -7.51
C GLU A 47 -4.77 1.13 -8.68
N THR A 48 -4.51 -0.17 -8.49
CA THR A 48 -4.69 -1.19 -9.54
C THR A 48 -6.13 -1.25 -10.06
N LYS A 49 -7.12 -1.13 -9.18
CA LYS A 49 -8.52 -1.06 -9.58
C LYS A 49 -8.84 0.21 -10.38
N SER A 50 -8.21 1.34 -10.05
CA SER A 50 -8.39 2.58 -10.81
C SER A 50 -7.74 2.55 -12.20
N LEU A 51 -6.71 1.73 -12.39
CA LEU A 51 -5.99 1.59 -13.66
C LEU A 51 -6.69 0.66 -14.65
N GLN A 52 -7.52 -0.29 -14.18
CA GLN A 52 -8.30 -1.21 -15.01
C GLN A 52 -9.05 -0.52 -16.18
N PRO A 53 -9.88 0.53 -15.96
CA PRO A 53 -10.56 1.21 -17.06
C PRO A 53 -9.61 1.96 -17.99
N LYS A 54 -8.50 2.52 -17.47
CA LYS A 54 -7.49 3.20 -18.29
C LYS A 54 -6.87 2.23 -19.29
N TYR A 55 -6.53 1.03 -18.84
CA TYR A 55 -5.97 0.01 -19.72
C TYR A 55 -6.96 -0.47 -20.76
N MET A 56 -8.23 -0.66 -20.39
CA MET A 56 -9.28 -1.03 -21.33
C MET A 56 -9.38 -0.04 -22.50
N ILE A 57 -9.37 1.27 -22.21
CA ILE A 57 -9.46 2.32 -23.25
C ILE A 57 -8.24 2.32 -24.17
N ILE A 58 -7.03 2.21 -23.60
CA ILE A 58 -5.79 2.23 -24.40
C ILE A 58 -5.71 0.98 -25.27
N CYS A 59 -6.10 -0.17 -24.72
CA CYS A 59 -6.05 -1.46 -25.37
C CYS A 59 -6.99 -1.58 -26.59
N GLU A 60 -7.96 -0.67 -26.75
CA GLU A 60 -8.77 -0.53 -27.97
C GLU A 60 -8.07 0.25 -29.10
N THR A 61 -7.06 1.07 -28.78
CA THR A 61 -6.56 2.11 -29.70
C THR A 61 -5.04 2.10 -29.92
N ALA A 62 -4.27 1.55 -28.99
CA ALA A 62 -2.81 1.54 -29.04
C ALA A 62 -2.19 0.43 -28.15
N ASP A 63 -0.88 0.25 -28.30
CA ASP A 63 -0.05 -0.52 -27.36
C ASP A 63 0.03 0.23 -26.01
N LEU A 64 0.12 -0.50 -24.90
CA LEU A 64 0.35 0.10 -23.59
C LEU A 64 1.84 0.36 -23.40
N ALA A 65 2.19 1.63 -23.25
CA ALA A 65 3.57 2.05 -23.04
C ALA A 65 3.91 2.13 -21.54
N ALA A 66 5.22 2.22 -21.24
CA ALA A 66 5.72 2.37 -19.87
C ALA A 66 5.10 3.55 -19.09
N ALA A 67 4.75 4.62 -19.80
CA ALA A 67 4.11 5.80 -19.22
C ALA A 67 2.67 5.53 -18.76
N ASP A 68 1.99 4.53 -19.33
CA ASP A 68 0.58 4.27 -19.04
C ASP A 68 0.35 3.57 -17.70
N TYR A 69 1.39 2.92 -17.16
CA TYR A 69 1.39 2.27 -15.86
C TYR A 69 2.34 2.93 -14.84
N THR A 70 2.63 4.22 -15.01
CA THR A 70 3.51 4.94 -14.09
C THR A 70 2.98 4.87 -12.65
N ALA A 71 3.83 4.41 -11.75
CA ALA A 71 3.47 4.31 -10.34
C ALA A 71 3.37 5.67 -9.68
N PRO A 72 2.49 5.83 -8.67
CA PRO A 72 2.63 6.94 -7.75
C PRO A 72 4.02 6.88 -7.08
N ALA A 73 4.52 8.07 -6.71
CA ALA A 73 5.86 8.21 -6.15
C ALA A 73 6.07 7.28 -4.94
N GLY A 74 7.16 6.50 -4.95
CA GLY A 74 7.48 5.54 -3.89
C GLY A 74 6.94 4.12 -4.11
N VAL A 75 6.30 3.86 -5.25
CA VAL A 75 5.91 2.52 -5.69
C VAL A 75 6.70 2.21 -6.97
N THR A 76 7.17 0.97 -7.14
CA THR A 76 7.66 0.50 -8.44
C THR A 76 6.78 -0.65 -8.88
N TRP A 77 6.03 -0.46 -9.98
CA TRP A 77 5.34 -1.55 -10.64
C TRP A 77 6.35 -2.27 -11.53
N ASN A 78 6.55 -3.57 -11.32
CA ASN A 78 7.12 -4.41 -12.36
C ASN A 78 5.95 -4.90 -13.21
N THR A 79 5.80 -4.36 -14.41
CA THR A 79 4.92 -4.94 -15.43
C THR A 79 5.73 -5.98 -16.17
N GLY A 80 5.27 -7.23 -16.13
CA GLY A 80 5.86 -8.28 -16.96
C GLY A 80 5.60 -7.95 -18.43
N SER A 81 6.61 -7.40 -19.12
CA SER A 81 6.62 -7.00 -20.54
C SER A 81 5.69 -5.85 -20.95
N PRO A 82 6.07 -5.07 -22.00
CA PRO A 82 5.15 -4.18 -22.70
C PRO A 82 4.01 -4.99 -23.33
N ILE A 83 2.80 -4.43 -23.32
CA ILE A 83 1.59 -5.11 -23.79
C ILE A 83 1.26 -4.54 -25.16
N SER A 84 1.24 -5.42 -26.16
CA SER A 84 0.94 -5.05 -27.54
C SER A 84 -0.55 -5.17 -27.85
N ASN A 85 -1.09 -4.14 -28.49
CA ASN A 85 -2.39 -4.11 -29.13
C ASN A 85 -2.48 -5.27 -30.14
N GLY A 86 -3.57 -6.02 -30.10
CA GLY A 86 -3.79 -7.18 -30.97
C GLY A 86 -3.22 -8.52 -30.47
N THR A 87 -2.05 -8.56 -29.84
CA THR A 87 -1.44 -9.82 -29.36
C THR A 87 -1.72 -10.10 -27.89
N ASP A 88 -1.57 -9.11 -27.02
CA ASP A 88 -1.82 -9.24 -25.57
C ASP A 88 -3.13 -8.57 -25.17
N CYS A 89 -3.55 -7.59 -25.97
CA CYS A 89 -4.82 -6.93 -25.80
C CYS A 89 -6.01 -7.82 -26.14
N TYR A 90 -5.89 -8.78 -27.07
CA TYR A 90 -7.00 -9.65 -27.45
C TYR A 90 -6.55 -10.95 -28.16
N PRO A 91 -5.78 -11.88 -27.55
CA PRO A 91 -5.85 -13.27 -27.96
C PRO A 91 -6.98 -13.90 -27.14
N ASN A 92 -8.18 -14.01 -27.72
CA ASN A 92 -9.36 -14.62 -27.07
C ASN A 92 -10.11 -13.78 -26.02
N GLY A 93 -9.97 -12.45 -26.03
CA GLY A 93 -10.84 -11.57 -25.22
C GLY A 93 -10.35 -11.20 -23.82
N VAL A 94 -9.13 -11.59 -23.42
CA VAL A 94 -8.66 -11.37 -22.04
C VAL A 94 -7.29 -10.66 -22.03
N PHE A 95 -7.31 -9.39 -21.64
CA PHE A 95 -6.15 -8.59 -21.27
C PHE A 95 -5.63 -9.01 -19.88
N GLY A 96 -4.32 -9.00 -19.61
CA GLY A 96 -3.75 -9.40 -18.32
C GLY A 96 -2.44 -8.70 -17.95
N ILE A 97 -2.48 -7.70 -17.06
CA ILE A 97 -1.26 -7.09 -16.48
C ILE A 97 -1.00 -7.65 -15.09
N THR A 98 0.21 -8.14 -14.86
CA THR A 98 0.69 -8.38 -13.50
C THR A 98 1.43 -7.16 -12.98
N HIS A 99 0.95 -6.67 -11.86
CA HIS A 99 1.49 -5.58 -11.09
C HIS A 99 2.02 -6.13 -9.76
N THR A 100 3.29 -5.92 -9.45
CA THR A 100 3.87 -6.33 -8.16
C THR A 100 4.12 -5.10 -7.27
N ALA A 101 3.61 -5.11 -6.03
CA ALA A 101 3.94 -4.09 -5.05
C ALA A 101 5.39 -4.28 -4.56
N SER A 102 6.28 -3.31 -4.80
CA SER A 102 7.64 -3.31 -4.23
C SER A 102 7.70 -2.90 -2.75
N ASN A 103 6.56 -2.66 -2.11
CA ASN A 103 6.44 -2.15 -0.74
C ASN A 103 6.61 -3.21 0.38
N GLY A 104 7.28 -4.33 0.09
CA GLY A 104 7.60 -5.39 1.07
C GLY A 104 6.47 -6.35 1.40
N SER A 105 5.28 -6.20 0.81
CA SER A 105 4.13 -7.10 1.02
C SER A 105 4.07 -8.28 0.05
N GLY A 106 4.89 -8.30 -1.02
CA GLY A 106 4.83 -9.35 -2.05
C GLY A 106 3.48 -9.43 -2.78
N CYS A 107 2.63 -8.42 -2.60
CA CYS A 107 1.29 -8.38 -3.16
C CYS A 107 1.37 -8.20 -4.67
N THR A 108 0.71 -9.09 -5.39
CA THR A 108 0.62 -9.07 -6.85
C THR A 108 -0.83 -8.90 -7.25
N ALA A 109 -1.08 -8.05 -8.24
CA ALA A 109 -2.38 -7.84 -8.83
C ALA A 109 -2.33 -8.25 -10.30
N LEU A 110 -3.20 -9.16 -10.70
CA LEU A 110 -3.49 -9.46 -12.09
C LEU A 110 -4.73 -8.65 -12.49
N VAL A 111 -4.54 -7.62 -13.30
CA VAL A 111 -5.62 -6.79 -13.84
C VAL A 111 -6.04 -7.37 -15.17
N THR A 112 -7.30 -7.80 -15.28
CA THR A 112 -7.93 -8.23 -16.53
C THR A 112 -9.10 -7.34 -16.90
N ASP A 113 -9.68 -7.57 -18.08
CA ASP A 113 -10.88 -6.90 -18.56
C ASP A 113 -12.08 -7.08 -17.59
N GLN A 114 -12.29 -8.30 -17.07
CA GLN A 114 -13.42 -8.60 -16.18
C GLN A 114 -13.16 -8.30 -14.70
N LYS A 115 -11.91 -8.46 -14.21
CA LYS A 115 -11.62 -8.38 -12.77
C LYS A 115 -10.16 -8.08 -12.46
N VAL A 116 -9.91 -7.61 -11.23
CA VAL A 116 -8.57 -7.54 -10.64
C VAL A 116 -8.43 -8.65 -9.60
N THR A 117 -7.48 -9.55 -9.80
CA THR A 117 -7.18 -10.66 -8.89
C THR A 117 -5.93 -10.34 -8.07
N TYR A 118 -5.98 -10.55 -6.76
CA TYR A 118 -4.87 -10.24 -5.86
C TYR A 118 -4.28 -11.52 -5.25
N THR A 119 -2.96 -11.69 -5.33
CA THR A 119 -2.23 -12.84 -4.79
C THR A 119 -1.11 -12.37 -3.87
N GLY A 120 -0.95 -13.00 -2.71
CA GLY A 120 0.13 -12.68 -1.76
C GLY A 120 -0.06 -11.39 -0.95
N CYS A 121 -1.29 -10.88 -0.84
CA CYS A 121 -1.59 -9.63 -0.15
C CYS A 121 -2.06 -9.88 1.29
N LEU A 122 -1.13 -10.15 2.21
CA LEU A 122 -1.37 -10.36 3.65
C LEU A 122 -0.89 -9.18 4.51
#